data_AF-A0A7G2K1R9-F1
#
_entry.id   AF-A0A7G2K1R9-F1
#
_cell.length_a   1.000
_cell.length_b   1.000
_cell.length_c   1.000
_cell.angle_alpha   90.00
_cell.angle_beta   90.00
_cell.angle_gamma   90.00
#
_symmetry.space_group_name_H-M   'P 1'
#
loop_
_entity.id
_entity.type
_entity.pdbx_description
1 polymer ?
#
loop_
_entity_poly.entity_id
_entity_poly.type
_entity_poly.pdbx_seq_one_letter_code
_entity_poly.pdbx_strand_id
1 'polypeptide(L)' 'MGYESEAATYNSVALGASSLANRPNTVSVGDGDYNLYRQIINVADGVYDFDAVNVRQLNRLSKRVNHVGASAAAFASLKA' A
#
# COMPACT_ATOMS: atom_id res chain seq x y z
N MET A 1 -19.31 -12.85 -3.96
CA MET A 1 -19.25 -12.52 -2.51
C MET A 1 -18.59 -13.68 -1.80
N GLY A 2 -17.70 -13.41 -0.84
CA GLY A 2 -17.01 -14.46 -0.08
C GLY A 2 -17.88 -14.98 1.06
N TYR A 3 -17.68 -16.24 1.48
CA TYR A 3 -18.28 -16.75 2.72
C TYR A 3 -17.91 -15.81 3.87
N GLU A 4 -18.88 -15.37 4.69
CA GLU A 4 -18.69 -14.42 5.79
C GLU A 4 -18.04 -13.07 5.39
N SER A 5 -18.08 -12.65 4.11
CA SER A 5 -17.63 -11.30 3.74
C SER A 5 -18.72 -10.26 4.07
N GLU A 6 -18.36 -9.19 4.76
CA GLU A 6 -19.31 -8.16 5.20
C GLU A 6 -18.92 -6.75 4.74
N ALA A 7 -19.77 -6.12 3.93
CA ALA A 7 -19.69 -4.70 3.59
C ALA A 7 -20.58 -3.89 4.55
N ALA A 8 -20.04 -3.53 5.72
CA ALA A 8 -20.81 -2.98 6.84
C ALA A 8 -21.16 -1.47 6.70
N THR A 9 -20.69 -0.79 5.65
CA THR A 9 -20.81 0.67 5.49
C THR A 9 -21.21 1.08 4.09
N TYR A 10 -21.68 2.33 3.93
CA TYR A 10 -22.15 2.83 2.63
C TYR A 10 -21.05 2.84 1.57
N ASN A 11 -21.40 2.40 0.36
CA ASN A 11 -20.52 2.38 -0.81
C ASN A 11 -19.18 1.64 -0.55
N SER A 12 -19.21 0.56 0.22
CA SER A 12 -18.02 -0.27 0.49
C SER A 12 -18.10 -1.65 -0.16
N VAL A 13 -16.95 -2.30 -0.32
CA VAL A 13 -16.83 -3.66 -0.87
C VAL A 13 -15.94 -4.50 0.04
N ALA A 14 -16.43 -5.65 0.49
CA ALA A 14 -15.63 -6.67 1.15
C ALA A 14 -15.26 -7.77 0.14
N LEU A 15 -13.96 -7.90 -0.15
CA LEU A 15 -13.45 -8.78 -1.20
C LEU A 15 -12.67 -9.97 -0.62
N GLY A 16 -13.31 -11.13 -0.64
CA GLY A 16 -12.75 -12.41 -0.16
C GLY A 16 -13.45 -12.90 1.10
N ALA A 17 -13.37 -14.21 1.38
CA ALA A 17 -14.01 -14.81 2.54
C ALA A 17 -13.57 -14.15 3.86
N SER A 18 -14.50 -13.95 4.79
CA SER A 18 -14.24 -13.37 6.11
C SER A 18 -13.61 -11.96 6.06
N SER A 19 -13.81 -11.19 4.98
CA SER A 19 -13.34 -9.80 4.91
C SER A 19 -14.39 -8.85 5.46
N LEU A 20 -13.95 -7.77 6.12
CA LEU A 20 -14.82 -6.74 6.67
C LEU A 20 -14.47 -5.37 6.08
N ALA A 21 -15.45 -4.69 5.48
CA ALA A 21 -15.32 -3.32 4.98
C ALA A 21 -16.09 -2.33 5.88
N ASN A 22 -15.44 -1.90 6.96
CA ASN A 22 -16.00 -1.04 8.01
C ASN A 22 -15.77 0.47 7.79
N ARG A 23 -15.35 0.89 6.60
CA ARG A 23 -15.15 2.30 6.22
C ARG A 23 -15.93 2.63 4.93
N PRO A 24 -16.64 3.78 4.86
CA PRO A 24 -17.38 4.16 3.67
C PRO A 24 -16.45 4.45 2.48
N ASN A 25 -16.90 4.18 1.26
CA ASN A 25 -16.12 4.38 0.02
C ASN A 25 -14.78 3.62 -0.01
N THR A 26 -14.73 2.39 0.51
CA THR A 26 -13.51 1.57 0.54
C THR A 26 -13.72 0.16 -0.01
N VAL A 27 -12.64 -0.46 -0.47
CA VAL A 27 -12.57 -1.91 -0.72
C VAL A 27 -11.67 -2.51 0.35
N SER A 28 -12.20 -3.40 1.19
CA SER A 28 -11.41 -4.19 2.13
C SER A 28 -11.10 -5.56 1.54
N VAL A 29 -9.85 -5.99 1.64
CA VAL A 29 -9.36 -7.30 1.16
C VAL A 29 -9.08 -8.26 2.32
N GLY A 30 -9.58 -7.97 3.51
CA GLY A 30 -9.32 -8.73 4.74
C GLY A 30 -10.12 -8.20 5.91
N ASP A 31 -9.67 -8.51 7.11
CA ASP A 31 -10.26 -8.05 8.36
C ASP A 31 -9.15 -7.71 9.37
N GLY A 32 -9.02 -6.42 9.67
CA GLY A 32 -8.00 -5.92 10.59
C GLY A 32 -8.21 -6.38 12.04
N ASP A 33 -9.46 -6.60 12.45
CA ASP A 33 -9.79 -7.02 13.81
C ASP A 33 -9.31 -8.47 14.07
N TYR A 34 -9.19 -9.27 13.00
CA TYR A 34 -8.66 -10.64 13.03
C TYR A 34 -7.24 -10.79 12.48
N ASN A 35 -6.51 -9.68 12.23
CA ASN A 35 -5.20 -9.69 11.57
C ASN A 35 -5.18 -10.45 10.22
N LEU A 36 -6.31 -10.49 9.53
CA LEU A 36 -6.47 -11.11 8.23
C LEU A 36 -6.14 -10.09 7.14
N TYR A 37 -4.98 -10.23 6.51
CA TYR A 37 -4.56 -9.39 5.39
C TYR A 37 -4.30 -10.25 4.16
N ARG A 38 -4.55 -9.69 2.98
CA ARG A 38 -4.24 -10.34 1.71
C ARG A 38 -3.26 -9.49 0.91
N GLN A 39 -2.36 -10.16 0.22
CA GLN A 39 -1.52 -9.52 -0.78
C GLN A 39 -2.34 -9.24 -2.05
N ILE A 40 -2.08 -8.09 -2.67
CA ILE A 40 -2.58 -7.77 -4.01
C ILE A 40 -1.40 -7.93 -4.96
N ILE A 41 -1.40 -9.01 -5.74
CA ILE A 41 -0.28 -9.39 -6.63
C ILE A 41 -0.57 -8.99 -8.07
N ASN A 42 0.49 -8.97 -8.90
CA ASN A 42 0.43 -8.60 -10.33
C ASN A 42 -0.05 -7.17 -10.61
N VAL A 43 0.23 -6.25 -9.67
CA VAL A 43 -0.05 -4.82 -9.85
C VAL A 43 1.02 -4.20 -10.75
N ALA A 44 0.60 -3.64 -11.89
CA ALA A 44 1.47 -2.88 -12.80
C ALA A 44 2.00 -1.60 -12.12
N ASP A 45 2.96 -0.91 -12.74
CA ASP A 45 3.36 0.42 -12.24
C ASP A 45 2.20 1.39 -12.41
N GLY A 46 1.84 2.11 -11.34
CA GLY A 46 0.89 3.21 -11.44
C GLY A 46 1.47 4.37 -12.27
N VAL A 47 0.63 4.99 -13.07
CA VAL A 47 0.98 6.06 -14.03
C VAL A 47 0.27 7.36 -13.68
N TYR A 48 -1.00 7.30 -13.29
CA TYR A 48 -1.81 8.46 -12.90
C TYR A 48 -1.85 8.64 -11.38
N ASP A 49 -2.27 9.83 -10.93
CA ASP A 49 -2.25 10.25 -9.52
C ASP A 49 -3.05 9.32 -8.58
N PHE A 50 -4.05 8.61 -9.11
CA PHE A 50 -4.92 7.72 -8.34
C PHE A 50 -4.66 6.23 -8.58
N ASP A 51 -3.58 5.88 -9.28
CA ASP A 51 -3.19 4.48 -9.48
C ASP A 51 -2.52 3.90 -8.22
N ALA A 52 -2.71 2.60 -7.99
CA ALA A 52 -2.00 1.91 -6.91
C ALA A 52 -0.48 1.85 -7.19
N VAL A 53 0.31 2.12 -6.15
CA VAL A 53 1.77 1.98 -6.18
C VAL A 53 2.16 0.57 -5.76
N ASN A 54 2.99 -0.11 -6.56
CA ASN A 54 3.54 -1.41 -6.18
C ASN A 54 4.93 -1.29 -5.52
N VAL A 55 5.41 -2.39 -4.93
CA VAL A 55 6.69 -2.45 -4.17
C VAL A 55 7.91 -2.05 -5.02
N ARG A 56 7.91 -2.28 -6.34
CA ARG A 56 9.05 -1.90 -7.21
C ARG A 56 9.20 -0.38 -7.32
N GLN A 57 8.09 0.36 -7.34
CA GLN A 57 8.09 1.83 -7.33
C GLN A 57 8.63 2.35 -5.99
N LEU A 58 8.20 1.77 -4.88
CA LEU A 58 8.71 2.12 -3.54
C LEU A 58 10.22 1.84 -3.41
N ASN A 59 10.70 0.69 -3.90
CA ASN A 59 12.11 0.35 -3.87
C ASN A 59 12.97 1.32 -4.70
N ARG A 60 12.46 1.81 -5.85
CA ARG A 60 13.13 2.86 -6.62
C ARG A 60 13.22 4.17 -5.84
N LEU A 61 12.16 4.55 -5.12
CA LEU A 61 12.17 5.72 -4.25
C LEU A 61 13.19 5.58 -3.12
N SER A 62 13.19 4.44 -2.41
CA SER A 62 14.15 4.16 -1.33
C SER A 62 15.59 4.27 -1.80
N LYS A 63 15.93 3.71 -2.98
CA LYS A 63 17.26 3.86 -3.58
C LYS A 63 17.62 5.33 -3.82
N ARG A 64 16.71 6.13 -4.37
CA ARG A 64 16.94 7.57 -4.58
C ARG A 64 17.21 8.31 -3.27
N VAL A 65 16.45 8.02 -2.21
CA VAL A 65 16.64 8.62 -0.88
C VAL A 65 18.01 8.26 -0.30
N ASN A 66 18.42 7.00 -0.41
CA ASN A 66 19.74 6.56 0.06
C ASN A 66 20.88 7.28 -0.67
N HIS A 67 20.75 7.53 -1.98
CA HIS A 67 21.73 8.33 -2.73
C HIS A 67 21.82 9.77 -2.21
N VAL A 68 20.69 10.42 -1.90
CA VAL A 68 20.68 11.77 -1.32
C VAL A 68 21.39 11.78 0.04
N GLY A 69 21.12 10.81 0.90
CA GLY A 69 21.79 10.69 2.20
C GLY A 69 23.31 10.51 2.07
N ALA A 70 23.74 9.67 1.13
CA ALA A 70 25.17 9.47 0.86
C ALA A 70 25.83 10.75 0.33
N SER A 71 25.19 11.46 -0.60
CA SER A 71 25.70 12.75 -1.11
C SER A 71 25.79 13.82 -0.02
N ALA A 72 24.81 13.87 0.89
CA ALA A 72 24.82 14.80 2.02
C ALA A 72 25.98 14.51 2.98
N ALA A 73 26.22 13.24 3.31
CA ALA A 73 27.34 12.83 4.15
C ALA A 73 28.70 13.18 3.50
N ALA A 74 28.85 12.95 2.20
CA ALA A 74 30.06 13.31 1.46
C ALA A 74 30.31 14.83 1.49
N PHE A 75 29.27 15.64 1.33
CA PHE A 75 29.40 17.10 1.38
C PHE A 75 29.73 17.62 2.78
N ALA A 76 29.15 17.03 3.83
CA ALA A 76 29.49 17.34 5.21
C ALA A 76 30.96 17.06 5.51
N SER A 77 31.51 15.97 4.96
CA SER A 77 32.92 15.61 5.11
C SER A 77 33.89 16.56 4.39
N LEU A 78 33.44 17.35 3.40
CA LEU A 78 34.29 18.34 2.70
C LEU A 78 34.42 19.66 3.47
N LYS A 79 33.46 19.95 4.36
CA LYS A 79 33.46 21.15 5.22
C LYS A 79 34.13 20.91 6.58
N ALA A 80 34.51 19.67 6.87
CA ALA A 80 35.19 19.26 8.09
C ALA A 80 36.71 19.43 7.95
#